data_AF-A0A7Y1ZNS0-F1
#
_entry.id   AF-A0A7Y1ZNS0-F1
#
_cell.length_a   1.000
_cell.length_b   1.000
_cell.length_c   1.000
_cell.angle_alpha   90.00
_cell.angle_beta   90.00
_cell.angle_gamma   90.00
#
_symmetry.space_group_name_H-M   'P 1'
#
loop_
_entity.id
_entity.type
_entity.pdbx_description
1 polymer ?
#
loop_
_entity_poly.entity_id
_entity_poly.type
_entity_poly.pdbx_seq_one_letter_code
_entity_poly.pdbx_strand_id
1 'polypeptide(L)'
;MIQRIQTVYLLLGSISVAAPLYIRVWLLHTDAVNPMVDVIVQIVAGLTAATALAVIFLHSDRSKQYRLTLVIQVLTLLVIVAMLSVLYLSGNLPGVSTTPVVSATFAVVLLPFLAYVFFFLARRAINKDIQLVKSMDRLR
;
A
#
# COMPACT_ATOMS: atom_id res chain seq x y z
N MET A 1 15.42 12.07 15.11
CA MET A 1 14.10 11.82 15.76
C MET A 1 13.37 10.67 15.05
N ILE A 2 13.87 9.42 15.21
CA ILE A 2 13.34 8.23 14.50
C ILE A 2 12.03 7.68 15.09
N GLN A 3 11.61 8.15 16.26
CA GLN A 3 10.43 7.64 16.96
C GLN A 3 9.15 8.44 16.64
N ARG A 4 8.87 8.68 15.36
CA ARG A 4 7.56 9.22 14.95
C ARG A 4 6.69 8.09 14.42
N ILE A 5 5.50 7.93 14.98
CA ILE A 5 4.57 6.85 14.61
C ILE A 5 4.23 6.81 13.10
N GLN A 6 4.37 7.94 12.39
CA GLN A 6 4.23 8.01 10.93
C GLN A 6 5.21 7.11 10.17
N THR A 7 6.45 6.95 10.64
CA THR A 7 7.46 6.14 9.93
C THR A 7 7.16 4.65 10.08
N VAL A 8 6.61 4.25 11.24
CA VAL A 8 6.12 2.89 11.49
C VAL A 8 4.98 2.55 10.54
N TYR A 9 4.00 3.44 10.38
CA TYR A 9 2.91 3.23 9.44
C TYR A 9 3.37 3.20 7.97
N LEU A 10 4.29 4.08 7.58
CA LEU A 10 4.86 4.04 6.23
C LEU A 10 5.61 2.74 5.95
N LEU A 11 6.37 2.23 6.93
CA LEU A 11 7.12 0.98 6.81
C LEU A 11 6.19 -0.24 6.78
N LEU A 12 5.20 -0.30 7.66
CA LEU A 12 4.21 -1.39 7.64
C LEU A 12 3.39 -1.37 6.35
N GLY A 13 3.02 -0.18 5.87
CA GLY A 13 2.34 -0.01 4.59
C GLY A 13 3.20 -0.45 3.40
N SER A 14 4.49 -0.10 3.38
CA SER A 14 5.40 -0.49 2.29
C SER A 14 5.61 -2.00 2.24
N ILE A 15 5.77 -2.65 3.40
CA ILE A 15 5.87 -4.11 3.48
C ILE A 15 4.56 -4.75 3.03
N SER A 16 3.41 -4.23 3.47
CA SER A 16 2.11 -4.79 3.13
C SER A 16 1.79 -4.68 1.63
N VAL A 17 2.15 -3.57 0.97
CA VAL A 17 1.93 -3.42 -0.49
C VAL A 17 2.98 -4.19 -1.31
N ALA A 18 4.18 -4.41 -0.78
CA ALA A 18 5.24 -5.17 -1.43
C ALA A 18 5.09 -6.69 -1.25
N ALA A 19 4.53 -7.15 -0.14
CA ALA A 19 4.44 -8.56 0.20
C ALA A 19 3.75 -9.42 -0.87
N PRO A 20 2.66 -8.98 -1.53
CA PRO A 20 2.06 -9.71 -2.66
C PRO A 20 3.00 -9.95 -3.86
N LEU A 21 4.07 -9.16 -4.01
CA LEU A 21 5.08 -9.36 -5.07
C LEU A 21 5.92 -10.62 -4.83
N TYR A 22 6.12 -10.99 -3.56
CA TYR A 22 7.02 -12.07 -3.15
C TYR A 22 6.27 -13.33 -2.73
N ILE A 23 5.04 -13.18 -2.22
CA ILE A 23 4.17 -14.31 -1.83
C ILE A 23 3.54 -14.87 -3.12
N ARG A 24 4.36 -15.56 -3.93
CA ARG A 24 4.07 -16.20 -5.22
C ARG A 24 3.42 -15.28 -6.26
N VAL A 25 4.25 -14.55 -7.01
CA VAL A 25 3.98 -13.88 -8.31
C VAL A 25 2.78 -14.53 -9.05
N TRP A 26 1.53 -14.06 -8.86
CA TRP A 26 0.37 -14.55 -9.62
C TRP A 26 0.03 -16.03 -9.44
N LEU A 27 -0.68 -16.38 -8.38
CA LEU A 27 -1.30 -17.71 -8.24
C LEU A 27 -2.19 -18.13 -9.43
N LEU A 28 -2.36 -17.28 -10.44
CA LEU A 28 -3.19 -17.43 -11.62
C LEU A 28 -2.50 -16.79 -12.83
N HIS A 29 -1.33 -17.28 -13.22
CA HIS A 29 -0.96 -17.25 -14.64
C HIS A 29 -1.97 -18.14 -15.39
N THR A 30 -3.18 -17.62 -15.53
CA THR A 30 -4.22 -18.20 -16.36
C THR A 30 -4.08 -17.56 -17.73
N ASP A 31 -4.13 -18.35 -18.81
CA ASP A 31 -4.11 -17.86 -20.19
C ASP A 31 -5.20 -16.80 -20.48
N ALA A 32 -6.18 -16.66 -19.57
CA ALA A 32 -7.26 -15.68 -19.58
C ALA A 32 -6.82 -14.22 -19.33
N VAL A 33 -5.66 -13.96 -18.71
CA VAL A 33 -5.23 -12.59 -18.35
C VAL A 33 -4.01 -12.18 -19.15
N ASN A 34 -4.08 -10.99 -19.76
CA ASN A 34 -2.97 -10.42 -20.51
C ASN A 34 -1.73 -10.25 -19.60
N PRO A 35 -0.58 -10.88 -19.90
CA PRO A 35 0.65 -10.78 -19.11
C PRO A 35 1.16 -9.35 -18.91
N MET A 36 0.79 -8.41 -19.77
CA MET A 36 1.16 -7.00 -19.59
C MET A 36 0.44 -6.36 -18.40
N VAL A 37 -0.82 -6.74 -18.14
CA VAL A 37 -1.58 -6.23 -16.98
C VAL A 37 -0.90 -6.65 -15.70
N ASP A 38 -0.39 -7.89 -15.66
CA ASP A 38 0.44 -8.37 -14.57
C ASP A 38 1.62 -7.46 -14.29
N VAL A 39 2.50 -7.38 -15.28
CA VAL A 39 3.77 -6.67 -15.14
C VAL A 39 3.53 -5.22 -14.71
N ILE A 40 2.48 -4.58 -15.23
CA ILE A 40 2.09 -3.23 -14.83
C ILE A 40 1.71 -3.16 -13.33
N VAL A 41 0.87 -4.09 -12.84
CA VAL A 41 0.48 -4.11 -11.42
C VAL A 41 1.69 -4.32 -10.52
N GLN A 42 2.60 -5.23 -10.88
CA GLN A 42 3.83 -5.47 -10.12
C GLN A 42 4.73 -4.24 -10.07
N ILE A 43 4.94 -3.58 -11.21
CA ILE A 43 5.74 -2.36 -11.30
C ILE A 43 5.13 -1.25 -10.45
N VAL A 44 3.82 -1.05 -10.54
CA VAL A 44 3.12 -0.01 -9.77
C VAL A 44 3.20 -0.30 -8.27
N ALA A 45 2.98 -1.54 -7.84
CA ALA A 45 3.10 -1.92 -6.43
C ALA A 45 4.54 -1.78 -5.92
N GLY A 46 5.53 -2.19 -6.70
CA GLY A 46 6.96 -2.03 -6.38
C GLY A 46 7.38 -0.57 -6.26
N LEU A 47 6.98 0.28 -7.21
CA LEU A 47 7.22 1.72 -7.15
C LEU A 47 6.51 2.36 -5.95
N THR A 48 5.30 1.92 -5.63
CA THR A 48 4.55 2.40 -4.45
C THR A 48 5.29 2.06 -3.16
N ALA A 49 5.78 0.83 -3.02
CA ALA A 49 6.57 0.42 -1.86
C ALA A 49 7.90 1.19 -1.74
N ALA A 50 8.64 1.33 -2.85
CA ALA A 50 9.90 2.07 -2.89
C ALA A 50 9.69 3.54 -2.54
N THR A 51 8.65 4.17 -3.08
CA THR A 51 8.29 5.55 -2.77
C THR A 51 7.91 5.71 -1.30
N ALA A 52 7.14 4.77 -0.73
CA ALA A 52 6.79 4.79 0.68
C ALA A 52 8.03 4.72 1.59
N LEU A 53 9.02 3.89 1.24
CA LEU A 53 10.30 3.85 1.94
C LEU A 53 11.09 5.16 1.80
N ALA A 54 11.14 5.75 0.60
CA ALA A 54 11.79 7.05 0.40
C ALA A 54 11.14 8.17 1.23
N VAL A 55 9.82 8.16 1.37
CA VAL A 55 9.04 9.15 2.14
C VAL A 55 9.35 9.10 3.64
N ILE A 56 9.86 7.98 4.17
CA ILE A 56 10.32 7.88 5.57
C ILE A 56 11.44 8.88 5.83
N PHE A 57 12.36 9.06 4.87
CA PHE A 57 13.51 9.96 5.00
C PHE A 57 13.15 11.42 4.76
N LEU A 58 11.98 11.72 4.17
CA LEU A 58 11.51 13.08 3.87
C LEU A 58 10.88 13.80 5.07
N HIS A 59 11.44 13.57 6.26
CA HIS A 59 10.97 14.11 7.54
C HIS A 59 11.17 15.64 7.70
N SER A 60 12.09 16.24 6.94
CA SER A 60 12.36 17.68 6.97
C SER A 60 11.20 18.51 6.40
N ASP A 61 10.55 17.99 5.35
CA ASP A 61 9.47 18.68 4.64
C ASP A 61 8.12 18.00 4.87
N ARG A 62 7.50 18.25 6.03
CA ARG A 62 6.21 17.64 6.42
C ARG A 62 5.10 17.81 5.37
N SER A 63 5.09 18.95 4.67
CA SER A 63 4.14 19.22 3.57
C SER A 63 4.37 18.34 2.34
N LYS A 64 5.63 18.08 1.97
CA LYS A 64 5.95 17.14 0.88
C LYS A 64 5.67 15.70 1.32
N GLN A 65 6.01 15.35 2.55
CA GLN A 65 5.72 14.04 3.13
C GLN A 65 4.22 13.72 3.08
N TYR A 66 3.36 14.69 3.42
CA TYR A 66 1.90 14.56 3.33
C TYR A 66 1.42 14.31 1.89
N ARG A 67 1.88 15.13 0.93
CA ARG A 67 1.49 15.01 -0.49
C ARG A 67 1.93 13.69 -1.11
N LEU A 68 3.14 13.24 -0.82
CA LEU A 68 3.62 11.94 -1.31
C LEU A 68 2.88 10.78 -0.67
N THR A 69 2.57 10.86 0.63
CA THR A 69 1.76 9.82 1.30
C THR A 69 0.36 9.74 0.70
N LEU A 70 -0.23 10.87 0.28
CA LEU A 70 -1.48 10.89 -0.47
C LEU A 70 -1.37 10.14 -1.81
N VAL A 71 -0.31 10.41 -2.58
CA VAL A 71 -0.05 9.74 -3.86
C VAL A 71 0.13 8.23 -3.65
N ILE A 72 0.92 7.83 -2.65
CA ILE A 72 1.11 6.41 -2.29
C ILE A 72 -0.22 5.74 -1.94
N GLN A 73 -1.08 6.42 -1.17
CA GLN A 73 -2.38 5.89 -0.78
C GLN A 73 -3.30 5.70 -2.00
N VAL A 74 -3.29 6.63 -2.96
CA VAL A 74 -4.05 6.51 -4.22
C VAL A 74 -3.49 5.40 -5.10
N LEU A 75 -2.17 5.30 -5.24
CA LEU A 75 -1.52 4.22 -5.99
C LEU A 75 -1.87 2.84 -5.38
N THR A 76 -1.92 2.74 -4.05
CA THR A 76 -2.33 1.51 -3.37
C THR A 76 -3.77 1.14 -3.69
N LEU A 77 -4.66 2.12 -3.82
CA LEU A 77 -6.04 1.88 -4.25
C LEU A 77 -6.10 1.35 -5.70
N LEU A 78 -5.27 1.88 -6.60
CA LEU A 78 -5.16 1.37 -7.96
C LEU A 78 -4.65 -0.07 -8.00
N VAL A 79 -3.67 -0.41 -7.16
CA VAL A 79 -3.17 -1.79 -7.02
C VAL A 79 -4.29 -2.72 -6.55
N ILE A 80 -5.11 -2.31 -5.57
CA ILE A 80 -6.27 -3.09 -5.10
C ILE A 80 -7.25 -3.35 -6.24
N VAL A 81 -7.67 -2.30 -6.97
CA VAL A 81 -8.65 -2.42 -8.05
C VAL A 81 -8.12 -3.31 -9.16
N ALA A 82 -6.86 -3.13 -9.56
CA ALA A 82 -6.25 -3.94 -10.61
C ALA A 82 -6.12 -5.42 -10.18
N MET A 83 -5.70 -5.67 -8.94
CA MET A 83 -5.62 -7.02 -8.37
C MET A 83 -7.00 -7.71 -8.36
N LEU A 84 -8.04 -7.03 -7.89
CA LEU A 84 -9.41 -7.59 -7.90
C LEU A 84 -9.92 -7.84 -9.32
N SER A 85 -9.61 -6.96 -10.26
CA SER A 85 -9.99 -7.12 -11.67
C SER A 85 -9.37 -8.38 -12.26
N VAL A 86 -8.08 -8.60 -12.03
CA VAL A 86 -7.36 -9.82 -12.47
C VAL A 86 -7.98 -11.09 -11.87
N LEU A 87 -8.29 -11.08 -10.58
CA LEU A 87 -8.95 -12.22 -9.91
C LEU A 87 -10.34 -12.50 -10.49
N TYR A 88 -11.09 -11.44 -10.84
CA TYR A 88 -12.41 -11.55 -11.44
C TYR A 88 -12.36 -12.15 -12.84
N LEU A 89 -11.50 -11.61 -13.72
CA LEU A 89 -11.37 -12.10 -15.10
C LEU A 89 -10.85 -13.53 -15.16
N SER A 90 -9.99 -13.93 -14.22
CA SER A 90 -9.44 -15.29 -14.18
C SER A 90 -10.41 -16.32 -13.59
N GLY A 91 -11.51 -15.90 -12.96
CA GLY A 91 -12.48 -16.81 -12.31
C GLY A 91 -12.03 -17.33 -10.95
N ASN A 92 -11.06 -16.67 -10.32
CA ASN A 92 -10.44 -17.12 -9.08
C ASN A 92 -10.63 -16.13 -7.94
N LEU A 93 -11.77 -15.45 -7.92
CA LEU A 93 -12.18 -14.79 -6.68
C LEU A 93 -12.17 -15.84 -5.58
N PRO A 94 -11.47 -15.58 -4.46
CA PRO A 94 -11.55 -16.46 -3.30
C PRO A 94 -13.01 -16.56 -2.87
N GLY A 95 -13.67 -17.66 -3.24
CA GLY A 95 -14.97 -18.02 -2.71
C GLY A 95 -14.84 -18.37 -1.23
N VAL A 96 -15.96 -18.33 -0.49
CA VAL A 96 -16.03 -18.67 0.93
C VAL A 96 -15.89 -20.20 1.13
N SER A 97 -14.86 -20.82 0.57
CA SER A 97 -14.54 -22.23 0.77
C SER A 97 -13.39 -22.34 1.77
N THR A 98 -13.59 -23.14 2.81
CA THR A 98 -12.73 -23.28 3.99
C THR A 98 -11.49 -24.17 3.75
N THR A 99 -11.05 -24.34 2.49
CA THR A 99 -9.86 -25.13 2.20
C THR A 99 -8.57 -24.32 2.47
N PRO A 100 -7.47 -24.96 2.92
CA PRO A 100 -6.23 -24.26 3.28
C PRO A 100 -5.61 -23.43 2.14
N VAL A 101 -5.80 -23.87 0.89
CA VAL A 101 -5.30 -23.18 -0.31
C VAL A 101 -6.03 -21.85 -0.56
N VAL A 102 -7.34 -21.81 -0.30
CA VAL A 102 -8.16 -20.60 -0.43
C VAL A 102 -7.85 -19.60 0.70
N SER A 103 -7.52 -20.10 1.88
CA SER A 103 -7.12 -19.28 3.04
C SER A 103 -5.83 -18.48 2.79
N ALA A 104 -4.82 -19.08 2.15
CA ALA A 104 -3.57 -18.38 1.82
C ALA A 104 -3.76 -17.29 0.77
N THR A 105 -4.55 -17.55 -0.28
CA THR A 105 -4.88 -16.57 -1.32
C THR A 105 -5.65 -15.39 -0.72
N PHE A 106 -6.61 -15.65 0.17
CA PHE A 106 -7.37 -14.60 0.86
C PHE A 106 -6.45 -13.68 1.68
N ALA A 107 -5.48 -14.26 2.41
CA ALA A 107 -4.52 -13.47 3.18
C ALA A 107 -3.70 -12.52 2.30
N VAL A 108 -3.27 -12.97 1.11
CA VAL A 108 -2.50 -12.15 0.16
C VAL A 108 -3.34 -11.02 -0.44
N VAL A 109 -4.60 -11.30 -0.81
CA VAL A 109 -5.53 -10.30 -1.33
C VAL A 109 -5.82 -9.20 -0.30
N LEU A 110 -5.78 -9.53 1.00
CA LEU A 110 -6.05 -8.58 2.07
C LEU A 110 -4.86 -7.63 2.36
N LEU A 111 -3.64 -7.98 1.95
CA LEU A 111 -2.42 -7.20 2.26
C LEU A 111 -2.43 -5.77 1.68
N PRO A 112 -2.82 -5.53 0.40
CA PRO A 112 -2.94 -4.17 -0.12
C PRO A 112 -4.00 -3.32 0.59
N PHE A 113 -5.09 -3.94 1.09
CA PHE A 113 -6.09 -3.24 1.91
C PHE A 113 -5.50 -2.80 3.24
N LEU A 114 -4.72 -3.68 3.87
CA LEU A 114 -4.00 -3.35 5.09
C LEU A 114 -2.97 -2.22 4.85
N ALA A 115 -2.27 -2.26 3.71
CA ALA A 115 -1.37 -1.19 3.28
C ALA A 115 -2.10 0.16 3.16
N TYR A 116 -3.29 0.18 2.55
CA TYR A 116 -4.10 1.39 2.43
C TYR A 116 -4.44 1.98 3.80
N VAL A 117 -4.84 1.14 4.77
CA VAL A 117 -5.13 1.57 6.14
C VAL A 117 -3.87 2.15 6.80
N PHE A 118 -2.71 1.51 6.65
CA PHE A 118 -1.46 2.05 7.18
C PHE A 118 -1.08 3.39 6.55
N PHE A 119 -1.21 3.56 5.23
CA PHE A 119 -0.93 4.84 4.58
C PHE A 119 -1.93 5.93 5.00
N PHE A 120 -3.20 5.58 5.23
CA PHE A 120 -4.17 6.50 5.81
C PHE A 120 -3.77 6.95 7.22
N LEU A 121 -3.33 6.03 8.07
CA LEU A 121 -2.85 6.33 9.43
C LEU A 121 -1.57 7.18 9.40
N ALA A 122 -0.63 6.87 8.51
CA ALA A 122 0.57 7.67 8.27
C ALA A 122 0.20 9.11 7.89
N ARG A 123 -0.70 9.27 6.93
CA ARG A 123 -1.21 10.58 6.49
C ARG A 123 -1.84 11.36 7.64
N ARG A 124 -2.67 10.70 8.47
CA ARG A 124 -3.29 11.31 9.64
C ARG A 124 -2.24 11.76 10.67
N ALA A 125 -1.23 10.95 10.91
CA ALA A 125 -0.12 11.29 11.81
C ALA A 125 0.68 12.50 11.30
N ILE A 126 1.05 12.52 10.00
CA ILE A 126 1.74 13.65 9.36
C ILE A 126 0.91 14.94 9.47
N ASN A 127 -0.41 14.87 9.25
CA ASN A 127 -1.27 16.05 9.34
C ASN A 127 -1.35 16.60 10.78
N LYS A 128 -1.45 15.73 11.78
CA LYS A 128 -1.37 16.15 13.20
C LYS A 128 -0.03 16.84 13.48
N ASP A 129 1.06 16.26 12.99
CA ASP A 129 2.40 16.80 13.10
C ASP A 129 2.55 18.20 12.46
N ILE A 130 1.84 18.47 11.36
CA ILE A 130 1.80 19.80 10.73
C ILE A 130 0.99 20.78 11.58
N GLN A 131 -0.16 20.34 12.09
CA GLN A 131 -1.05 21.18 12.90
C GLN A 131 -0.39 21.61 14.22
N LEU A 132 0.34 20.72 14.88
CA LEU A 132 1.06 21.01 16.12
C LEU A 132 2.10 22.13 15.94
N VAL A 133 2.89 22.08 14.85
CA VAL A 133 3.87 23.13 14.54
C VAL A 133 3.15 24.45 14.30
N LYS A 134 2.08 24.44 13.48
CA LYS A 134 1.30 25.65 13.19
C LYS A 134 0.62 26.25 14.42
N SER A 135 0.18 25.44 15.38
CA SER A 135 -0.42 25.95 16.62
C SER A 135 0.62 26.59 17.53
N MET A 136 1.85 26.07 17.57
CA MET A 136 2.94 26.66 18.36
C MET A 136 3.39 28.00 17.78
N ASP A 137 3.45 28.12 16.45
CA ASP A 137 3.84 29.37 15.79
C ASP A 137 2.80 30.49 15.98
N ARG A 138 1.53 30.16 16.25
CA ARG A 138 0.47 31.16 16.53
C ARG A 138 0.53 31.77 17.92
N LEU A 139 1.27 31.16 18.85
CA LEU A 139 1.40 31.62 20.24
C LEU A 139 2.68 32.43 20.49
N ARG A 140 3.50 32.60 19.46
CA ARG A 140 4.72 33.42 19.46
C ARG A 140 4.43 34.74 18.76
#